data_AF-A0A352JGT3-F1
#
_entry.id   AF-A0A352JGT3-F1
#
_cell.length_a   1.000
_cell.length_b   1.000
_cell.length_c   1.000
_cell.angle_alpha   90.00
_cell.angle_beta   90.00
_cell.angle_gamma   90.00
#
_symmetry.space_group_name_H-M   'P 1'
#
loop_
_entity.id
_entity.type
_entity.pdbx_description
1 polymer ?
#
loop_
_entity_poly.entity_id
_entity_poly.type
_entity_poly.pdbx_seq_one_letter_code
_entity_poly.pdbx_strand_id
1 'polypeptide(L)'
;MEQFYNQYESEYFQEEATDITSGSLEKAQQHIYSFFLKIIKHYPVEDILRQFERLFINYGEIDNIEAYNALGEIIFYNKEYEFKNILLRCCYILNNNWALNGNISACQKLVDLFLSHSISLPTKIYKLKKLRQWLQNFVQSDEYKTLRSLSGRSVVNKNYHNWSERFSSYLLISEYTDFNNSPEQRQYAVTLARKIKKQFKFDLALYTARIESKTGSASQRQNPTTLGDGVLILIKKILNKRGNEDLRSLAKRFRAQVDDVTFAEFKDRLLDYLGISRNDFETPEIMRLTVVQKFRRFHEQQNDQFMTVNLFNIACNRVLRYLLLNERRHPSEFLQLS
;
A
#
# COMPACT_ATOMS: atom_id res chain seq x y z
N MET A 1 -16.20 3.78 -13.22
CA MET A 1 -14.99 4.63 -13.24
C MET A 1 -15.36 6.11 -13.10
N GLU A 2 -16.46 6.58 -13.71
CA GLU A 2 -16.97 7.97 -13.54
C GLU A 2 -17.56 8.25 -12.15
N GLN A 3 -18.24 7.28 -11.53
CA GLN A 3 -18.96 7.50 -10.26
C GLN A 3 -18.05 7.78 -9.04
N PHE A 4 -16.76 7.44 -9.09
CA PHE A 4 -15.83 7.68 -7.96
C PHE A 4 -15.02 8.96 -8.09
N TYR A 5 -14.99 9.60 -9.27
CA TYR A 5 -14.36 10.92 -9.43
C TYR A 5 -15.35 12.05 -9.11
N ASN A 6 -16.64 11.89 -9.42
CA ASN A 6 -17.66 12.92 -9.16
C ASN A 6 -17.99 13.12 -7.66
N GLN A 7 -17.68 12.15 -6.79
CA GLN A 7 -18.01 12.25 -5.37
C GLN A 7 -17.02 13.09 -4.55
N TYR A 8 -15.88 13.48 -5.14
CA TYR A 8 -14.87 14.33 -4.48
C TYR A 8 -14.87 15.79 -4.96
N GLU A 9 -15.79 16.16 -5.86
CA GLU A 9 -15.96 17.55 -6.33
C GLU A 9 -16.91 18.40 -5.45
N SER A 10 -17.56 17.82 -4.43
CA SER A 10 -18.73 18.45 -3.79
C SER A 10 -18.59 18.94 -2.34
N GLU A 11 -17.44 18.84 -1.68
CA GLU A 11 -17.34 19.25 -0.27
C GLU A 11 -16.07 20.06 0.00
N TYR A 12 -16.05 21.34 -0.36
CA TYR A 12 -15.25 22.39 0.30
C TYR A 12 -15.86 23.76 -0.01
N PHE A 13 -16.82 24.18 0.81
CA PHE A 13 -17.17 25.59 0.99
C PHE A 13 -17.51 25.81 2.46
N GLN A 14 -16.51 26.20 3.24
CA GLN A 14 -16.69 27.14 4.35
C GLN A 14 -15.51 28.10 4.31
N GLU A 15 -15.83 29.36 4.00
CA GLU A 15 -14.93 30.50 4.08
C GLU A 15 -14.55 30.74 5.54
N GLU A 16 -13.29 30.50 5.88
CA GLU A 16 -12.63 31.18 6.99
C GLU A 16 -11.31 31.77 6.49
N ALA A 17 -11.08 33.03 6.86
CA ALA A 17 -10.03 33.89 6.34
C ALA A 17 -8.63 33.32 6.65
N THR A 18 -8.04 32.62 5.68
CA THR A 18 -6.66 32.17 5.79
C THR A 18 -5.71 33.21 5.19
N ASP A 19 -4.62 33.44 5.90
CA ASP A 19 -3.38 34.10 5.46
C ASP A 19 -3.19 34.03 3.93
N ILE A 20 -3.01 35.18 3.27
CA ILE A 20 -2.96 35.30 1.79
C ILE A 20 -1.96 34.30 1.17
N THR A 21 -0.96 33.88 1.95
CA THR A 21 0.05 32.89 1.59
C THR A 21 -0.43 31.42 1.58
N SER A 22 -1.37 31.01 2.44
CA SER A 22 -1.88 29.63 2.45
C SER A 22 -2.87 29.40 1.31
N GLY A 23 -3.77 30.35 1.05
CA GLY A 23 -4.71 30.26 -0.08
C GLY A 23 -4.02 30.28 -1.45
N SER A 24 -2.89 30.99 -1.58
CA SER A 24 -2.06 30.96 -2.79
C SER A 24 -1.37 29.60 -2.98
N LEU A 25 -0.91 29.00 -1.87
CA LEU A 25 -0.20 27.72 -1.88
C LEU A 25 -1.13 26.56 -2.23
N GLU A 26 -2.34 26.53 -1.69
CA GLU A 26 -3.36 25.51 -2.03
C GLU A 26 -3.73 25.57 -3.52
N LYS A 27 -3.87 26.77 -4.08
CA LYS A 27 -4.08 26.94 -5.52
C LYS A 27 -2.88 26.44 -6.34
N ALA A 28 -1.66 26.75 -5.92
CA ALA A 28 -0.44 26.28 -6.57
C ALA A 28 -0.38 24.73 -6.59
N GLN A 29 -0.72 24.09 -5.48
CA GLN A 29 -0.82 22.64 -5.39
C GLN A 29 -1.86 22.09 -6.38
N GLN A 30 -3.06 22.69 -6.39
CA GLN A 30 -4.16 22.24 -7.24
C GLN A 30 -3.82 22.34 -8.72
N HIS A 31 -3.16 23.42 -9.16
CA HIS A 31 -2.73 23.56 -10.56
C HIS A 31 -1.82 22.40 -11.00
N ILE A 32 -0.85 22.04 -10.16
CA ILE A 32 0.07 20.93 -10.44
C ILE A 32 -0.68 19.59 -10.47
N TYR A 33 -1.56 19.32 -9.50
CA TYR A 33 -2.31 18.06 -9.45
C TYR A 33 -3.27 17.91 -10.62
N SER A 34 -4.05 18.95 -10.92
CA SER A 34 -4.99 18.97 -12.04
C SER A 34 -4.28 18.75 -13.37
N PHE A 35 -3.07 19.30 -13.55
CA PHE A 35 -2.26 19.04 -14.73
C PHE A 35 -1.93 17.56 -14.89
N PHE A 36 -1.35 16.90 -13.87
CA PHE A 36 -1.01 15.48 -13.97
C PHE A 36 -2.25 14.59 -14.12
N LEU A 37 -3.36 14.91 -13.46
CA LEU A 37 -4.65 14.21 -13.64
C LEU A 37 -5.24 14.37 -15.04
N LYS A 38 -4.96 15.49 -15.72
CA LYS A 38 -5.40 15.73 -17.09
C LYS A 38 -4.54 14.94 -18.08
N ILE A 39 -3.22 15.08 -18.03
CA ILE A 39 -2.34 14.44 -19.03
C ILE A 39 -2.38 12.92 -18.93
N ILE A 40 -2.63 12.35 -17.75
CA ILE A 40 -2.73 10.89 -17.58
C ILE A 40 -3.84 10.23 -18.39
N LYS A 41 -4.86 11.00 -18.80
CA LYS A 41 -5.99 10.53 -19.61
C LYS A 41 -5.73 10.62 -21.11
N HIS A 42 -4.78 11.46 -21.54
CA HIS A 42 -4.66 11.89 -22.92
C HIS A 42 -3.27 11.68 -23.53
N TYR A 43 -2.22 11.63 -22.70
CA TYR A 43 -0.84 11.60 -23.16
C TYR A 43 -0.29 10.17 -23.08
N PRO A 44 0.63 9.80 -23.99
CA PRO A 44 1.38 8.56 -23.83
C PRO A 44 2.34 8.66 -22.64
N VAL A 45 2.69 7.51 -22.07
CA VAL A 45 3.50 7.39 -20.84
C VAL A 45 4.82 8.14 -20.91
N GLU A 46 5.54 8.04 -22.04
CA GLU A 46 6.86 8.69 -22.19
C GLU A 46 6.75 10.23 -22.22
N ASP A 47 5.65 10.76 -22.76
CA ASP A 47 5.42 12.20 -22.74
C ASP A 47 5.07 12.68 -21.34
N ILE A 48 4.29 11.90 -20.57
CA ILE A 48 4.02 12.21 -19.16
C ILE A 48 5.32 12.23 -18.34
N LEU A 49 6.20 11.23 -18.54
CA LEU A 49 7.51 11.19 -17.88
C LEU A 49 8.37 12.41 -18.25
N ARG A 50 8.33 12.84 -19.51
CA ARG A 50 9.05 14.04 -19.96
C ARG A 50 8.51 15.32 -19.34
N GLN A 51 7.18 15.46 -19.24
CA GLN A 51 6.55 16.60 -18.55
C GLN A 51 6.90 16.60 -17.06
N PHE A 52 6.91 15.44 -16.42
CA PHE A 52 7.33 15.29 -15.03
C PHE A 52 8.80 15.69 -14.83
N GLU A 53 9.70 15.18 -15.66
CA GLU A 53 11.12 15.49 -15.60
C GLU A 53 11.38 16.98 -15.83
N ARG A 54 10.72 17.58 -16.83
CA ARG A 54 10.82 19.02 -17.10
C ARG A 54 10.40 19.83 -15.88
N LEU A 55 9.22 19.57 -15.33
CA LEU A 55 8.71 20.33 -14.20
C LEU A 55 9.56 20.15 -12.94
N PHE A 56 9.73 18.90 -12.49
CA PHE A 56 10.26 18.61 -11.16
C PHE A 56 11.76 18.39 -11.09
N ILE A 57 12.45 18.05 -12.20
CA ILE A 57 13.88 17.75 -12.18
C ILE A 57 14.68 18.91 -12.80
N ASN A 58 14.24 19.36 -13.98
CA ASN A 58 14.98 20.34 -14.76
C ASN A 58 14.48 21.78 -14.57
N TYR A 59 13.34 21.98 -13.90
CA TYR A 59 12.65 23.26 -13.80
C TYR A 59 12.50 23.96 -15.16
N GLY A 60 12.04 23.20 -16.15
CA GLY A 60 11.76 23.65 -17.51
C GLY A 60 10.27 23.87 -17.75
N GLU A 61 9.97 24.67 -18.77
CA GLU A 61 8.59 24.90 -19.20
C GLU A 61 7.93 23.58 -19.63
N ILE A 62 6.65 23.49 -19.28
CA ILE A 62 5.76 22.38 -19.58
C ILE A 62 4.51 22.91 -20.28
N ASP A 63 3.68 22.00 -20.78
CA ASP A 63 2.48 22.36 -21.55
C ASP A 63 1.45 23.15 -20.73
N ASN A 64 1.58 23.16 -19.39
CA ASN A 64 0.71 23.91 -18.50
C ASN A 64 1.50 25.00 -17.75
N ILE A 65 1.29 26.24 -18.16
CA ILE A 65 1.99 27.42 -17.63
C ILE A 65 1.61 27.65 -16.16
N GLU A 66 0.37 27.36 -15.77
CA GLU A 66 -0.09 27.52 -14.39
C GLU A 66 0.65 26.60 -13.42
N ALA A 67 0.84 25.33 -13.78
CA ALA A 67 1.59 24.36 -12.98
C ALA A 67 3.09 24.71 -12.92
N TYR A 68 3.67 25.23 -14.01
CA TYR A 68 5.03 25.73 -14.02
C TYR A 68 5.22 26.93 -13.07
N ASN A 69 4.31 27.91 -13.16
CA ASN A 69 4.33 29.10 -12.29
C ASN A 69 4.09 28.73 -10.83
N ALA A 70 3.15 27.81 -10.55
CA ALA A 70 2.87 27.29 -9.23
C ALA A 70 4.12 26.69 -8.56
N LEU A 71 4.89 25.85 -9.28
CA LEU A 71 6.17 25.35 -8.75
C LEU A 71 7.15 26.49 -8.50
N GLY A 72 7.15 27.51 -9.36
CA GLY A 72 7.94 28.72 -9.17
C GLY A 72 7.61 29.48 -7.89
N GLU A 73 6.34 29.60 -7.51
CA GLU A 73 5.91 30.21 -6.27
C GLU A 73 6.36 29.40 -5.05
N ILE A 74 6.20 28.08 -5.09
CA ILE A 74 6.62 27.18 -4.00
C ILE A 74 8.12 27.31 -3.75
N ILE A 75 8.93 27.37 -4.81
CA ILE A 75 10.38 27.59 -4.72
C ILE A 75 10.69 28.99 -4.19
N PHE A 76 9.99 30.02 -4.68
CA PHE A 76 10.20 31.40 -4.28
C PHE A 76 9.94 31.62 -2.79
N TYR A 77 8.85 31.06 -2.26
CA TYR A 77 8.50 31.12 -0.83
C TYR A 77 9.23 30.08 0.04
N ASN A 78 10.20 29.34 -0.54
CA ASN A 78 11.05 28.37 0.16
C ASN A 78 10.24 27.30 0.93
N LYS A 79 9.15 26.81 0.35
CA LYS A 79 8.24 25.83 0.96
C LYS A 79 8.65 24.39 0.62
N GLU A 80 9.80 23.94 1.15
CA GLU A 80 10.37 22.61 0.86
C GLU A 80 9.45 21.44 1.23
N TYR A 81 8.79 21.53 2.39
CA TYR A 81 7.86 20.49 2.86
C TYR A 81 6.68 20.30 1.88
N GLU A 82 6.11 21.40 1.40
CA GLU A 82 5.01 21.39 0.44
C GLU A 82 5.46 20.87 -0.91
N PHE A 83 6.64 21.29 -1.38
CA PHE A 83 7.25 20.72 -2.58
C PHE A 83 7.37 19.19 -2.48
N LYS A 84 7.89 18.68 -1.36
CA LYS A 84 8.02 17.24 -1.12
C LYS A 84 6.67 16.53 -1.17
N ASN A 85 5.65 17.10 -0.52
CA ASN A 85 4.30 16.53 -0.52
C ASN A 85 3.68 16.49 -1.93
N ILE A 86 3.82 17.58 -2.69
CA ILE A 86 3.34 17.69 -4.06
C ILE A 86 4.01 16.65 -4.95
N LEU A 87 5.35 16.62 -4.91
CA LEU A 87 6.17 15.69 -5.69
C LEU A 87 5.74 14.25 -5.40
N LEU A 88 5.63 13.90 -4.12
CA LEU A 88 5.25 12.57 -3.67
C LEU A 88 3.83 12.21 -4.13
N ARG A 89 2.86 13.12 -3.97
CA ARG A 89 1.47 12.94 -4.42
C ARG A 89 1.38 12.73 -5.92
N CYS A 90 2.10 13.52 -6.72
CA CYS A 90 2.21 13.33 -8.16
C CYS A 90 2.79 11.95 -8.52
N CYS A 91 3.84 11.52 -7.83
CA CYS A 91 4.40 10.18 -8.03
C CYS A 91 3.37 9.08 -7.76
N TYR A 92 2.57 9.21 -6.69
CA TYR A 92 1.51 8.24 -6.39
C TYR A 92 0.35 8.29 -7.40
N ILE A 93 -0.06 9.46 -7.89
CA ILE A 93 -1.07 9.59 -8.96
C ILE A 93 -0.62 8.83 -10.22
N LEU A 94 0.62 9.06 -10.66
CA LEU A 94 1.17 8.44 -11.86
C LEU A 94 1.34 6.93 -11.68
N ASN A 95 1.99 6.51 -10.58
CA ASN A 95 2.19 5.10 -10.28
C ASN A 95 0.85 4.35 -10.14
N ASN A 96 -0.19 4.97 -9.56
CA ASN A 96 -1.53 4.39 -9.47
C ASN A 96 -2.08 3.99 -10.84
N ASN A 97 -2.08 4.94 -11.76
CA ASN A 97 -2.63 4.73 -13.09
C ASN A 97 -1.81 3.69 -13.88
N TRP A 98 -0.49 3.80 -13.85
CA TRP A 98 0.37 2.89 -14.60
C TRP A 98 0.40 1.48 -14.00
N ALA A 99 0.38 1.36 -12.68
CA ALA A 99 0.25 0.06 -12.02
C ALA A 99 -1.09 -0.59 -12.36
N LEU A 100 -2.20 0.16 -12.44
CA LEU A 100 -3.49 -0.34 -12.90
C LEU A 100 -3.42 -0.87 -14.34
N ASN A 101 -2.75 -0.12 -15.22
CA ASN A 101 -2.64 -0.43 -16.65
C ASN A 101 -1.52 -1.42 -17.00
N GLY A 102 -0.75 -1.90 -16.01
CA GLY A 102 0.32 -2.89 -16.22
C GLY A 102 1.67 -2.33 -16.65
N ASN A 103 1.82 -1.00 -16.68
CA ASN A 103 3.03 -0.30 -17.12
C ASN A 103 4.07 -0.20 -15.98
N ILE A 104 4.57 -1.33 -15.50
CA ILE A 104 5.51 -1.38 -14.36
C ILE A 104 6.85 -0.70 -14.70
N SER A 105 7.31 -0.83 -15.95
CA SER A 105 8.53 -0.16 -16.41
C SER A 105 8.42 1.36 -16.31
N ALA A 106 7.23 1.93 -16.49
CA ALA A 106 6.99 3.37 -16.33
C ALA A 106 7.15 3.81 -14.87
N CYS A 107 6.65 3.02 -13.92
CA CYS A 107 6.81 3.28 -12.49
C CYS A 107 8.29 3.27 -12.09
N GLN A 108 9.08 2.33 -12.63
CA GLN A 108 10.53 2.28 -12.40
C GLN A 108 11.23 3.51 -13.00
N LYS A 109 10.97 3.81 -14.27
CA LYS A 109 11.52 5.00 -14.96
C LYS A 109 11.26 6.28 -14.18
N LEU A 110 10.04 6.48 -13.68
CA LEU A 110 9.67 7.65 -12.89
C LEU A 110 10.54 7.82 -11.65
N VAL A 111 10.79 6.73 -10.92
CA VAL A 111 11.61 6.80 -9.71
C VAL A 111 13.10 6.93 -10.03
N ASP A 112 13.54 6.32 -11.13
CA ASP A 112 14.92 6.46 -11.60
C ASP A 112 15.26 7.88 -12.07
N LEU A 113 14.26 8.72 -12.43
CA LEU A 113 14.47 10.15 -12.71
C LEU A 113 15.16 10.88 -11.54
N PHE A 114 14.89 10.46 -10.30
CA PHE A 114 15.49 11.05 -9.10
C PHE A 114 16.96 10.64 -8.89
N LEU A 115 17.46 9.69 -9.66
CA LEU A 115 18.87 9.28 -9.66
C LEU A 115 19.66 9.97 -10.77
N SER A 116 19.02 10.85 -11.54
CA SER A 116 19.67 11.57 -12.62
C SER A 116 20.84 12.40 -12.09
N HIS A 117 21.97 12.32 -12.79
CA HIS A 117 23.16 13.13 -12.52
C HIS A 117 22.86 14.63 -12.60
N SER A 118 21.82 15.04 -13.34
CA SER A 118 21.44 16.45 -13.47
C SER A 118 21.07 17.11 -12.14
N ILE A 119 20.62 16.33 -11.15
CA ILE A 119 20.27 16.80 -9.81
C ILE A 119 21.51 17.25 -9.03
N SER A 120 22.66 16.63 -9.28
CA SER A 120 23.93 16.94 -8.60
C SER A 120 24.77 17.99 -9.30
N LEU A 121 24.39 18.41 -10.52
CA LEU A 121 25.14 19.41 -11.26
C LEU A 121 25.05 20.79 -10.58
N PRO A 122 26.15 21.55 -10.52
CA PRO A 122 26.11 22.94 -10.09
C PRO A 122 25.33 23.78 -11.12
N THR A 123 24.66 24.83 -10.63
CA THR A 123 23.97 25.80 -11.49
C THR A 123 24.02 27.20 -10.85
N LYS A 124 24.03 28.22 -11.70
CA LYS A 124 23.94 29.63 -11.29
C LYS A 124 22.49 30.10 -11.12
N ILE A 125 21.52 29.34 -11.61
CA ILE A 125 20.09 29.68 -11.54
C ILE A 125 19.58 29.37 -10.12
N TYR A 126 19.16 30.40 -9.39
CA TYR A 126 18.74 30.28 -7.98
C TYR A 126 17.61 29.25 -7.79
N LYS A 127 16.52 29.35 -8.57
CA LYS A 127 15.37 28.44 -8.45
C LYS A 127 15.77 26.98 -8.67
N LEU A 128 16.55 26.72 -9.72
CA LEU A 128 17.05 25.38 -10.04
C LEU A 128 18.03 24.85 -8.99
N LYS A 129 18.89 25.72 -8.43
CA LYS A 129 19.78 25.37 -7.32
C LYS A 129 18.99 24.91 -6.10
N LYS A 130 17.94 25.65 -5.74
CA LYS A 130 17.03 25.31 -4.63
C LYS A 130 16.29 24.00 -4.87
N LEU A 131 15.70 23.84 -6.06
CA LEU A 131 15.02 22.60 -6.44
C LEU A 131 15.94 21.38 -6.33
N ARG A 132 17.16 21.48 -6.86
CA ARG A 132 18.16 20.40 -6.80
C ARG A 132 18.52 20.03 -5.36
N GLN A 133 18.69 21.02 -4.48
CA GLN A 133 18.92 20.77 -3.06
C GLN A 133 17.75 19.99 -2.43
N TRP A 134 16.51 20.38 -2.71
CA TRP A 134 15.32 19.68 -2.20
C TRP A 134 15.20 18.25 -2.74
N LEU A 135 15.52 18.04 -4.02
CA LEU A 135 15.55 16.70 -4.61
C LEU A 135 16.63 15.81 -3.97
N GLN A 136 17.81 16.37 -3.66
CA GLN A 136 18.86 15.63 -2.95
C GLN A 136 18.40 15.20 -1.56
N ASN A 137 17.76 16.11 -0.81
CA ASN A 137 17.16 15.79 0.49
C ASN A 137 16.07 14.72 0.36
N PHE A 138 15.22 14.83 -0.67
CA PHE A 138 14.16 13.86 -0.95
C PHE A 138 14.72 12.46 -1.22
N VAL A 139 15.77 12.33 -2.05
CA VAL A 139 16.40 11.03 -2.36
C VAL A 139 16.98 10.34 -1.12
N GLN A 140 17.37 11.10 -0.09
CA GLN A 140 17.87 10.55 1.17
C GLN A 140 16.74 10.14 2.14
N SER A 141 15.52 10.60 1.90
CA SER A 141 14.36 10.43 2.80
C SER A 141 13.77 9.01 2.76
N ASP A 142 13.07 8.64 3.83
CA ASP A 142 12.40 7.33 3.93
C ASP A 142 11.18 7.24 3.01
N GLU A 143 10.55 8.37 2.68
CA GLU A 143 9.46 8.44 1.72
C GLU A 143 9.92 8.05 0.31
N TYR A 144 11.11 8.50 -0.10
CA TYR A 144 11.69 8.08 -1.38
C TYR A 144 12.08 6.59 -1.37
N LYS A 145 12.69 6.09 -0.29
CA LYS A 145 12.98 4.65 -0.15
C LYS A 145 11.71 3.82 -0.24
N THR A 146 10.64 4.28 0.40
CA THR A 146 9.31 3.66 0.35
C THR A 146 8.78 3.67 -1.08
N LEU A 147 8.72 4.85 -1.73
CA LEU A 147 8.28 5.01 -3.11
C LEU A 147 9.06 4.08 -4.05
N ARG A 148 10.38 4.03 -3.92
CA ARG A 148 11.28 3.18 -4.71
C ARG A 148 11.05 1.69 -4.48
N SER A 149 10.81 1.29 -3.23
CA SER A 149 10.52 -0.12 -2.90
C SER A 149 9.18 -0.59 -3.48
N LEU A 150 8.26 0.34 -3.75
CA LEU A 150 6.95 0.10 -4.35
C LEU A 150 7.03 0.14 -5.89
N SER A 151 7.77 1.10 -6.45
CA SER A 151 7.98 1.27 -7.89
C SER A 151 9.02 0.26 -8.42
N GLY A 152 8.54 -0.91 -8.84
CA GLY A 152 9.41 -1.99 -9.28
C GLY A 152 9.08 -3.33 -8.66
N ARG A 153 8.14 -3.37 -7.70
CA ARG A 153 7.34 -4.57 -7.49
C ARG A 153 6.58 -4.79 -8.78
N SER A 154 7.13 -5.65 -9.62
CA SER A 154 6.35 -6.23 -10.68
C SER A 154 5.18 -6.90 -9.98
N VAL A 155 3.98 -6.34 -10.16
CA VAL A 155 2.75 -7.04 -9.79
C VAL A 155 2.65 -8.38 -10.54
N VAL A 156 3.56 -8.60 -11.49
CA VAL A 156 3.70 -9.70 -12.43
C VAL A 156 5.15 -10.25 -12.38
N ASN A 157 5.82 -10.32 -11.23
CA ASN A 157 6.98 -11.22 -11.16
C ASN A 157 6.44 -12.63 -10.96
N LYS A 158 6.54 -13.45 -12.02
CA LYS A 158 5.99 -14.83 -12.06
C LYS A 158 6.68 -15.78 -11.07
N ASN A 159 7.80 -15.36 -10.50
CA ASN A 159 8.54 -16.09 -9.50
C ASN A 159 8.42 -15.36 -8.17
N TYR A 160 7.48 -15.81 -7.33
CA TYR A 160 7.38 -15.38 -5.94
C TYR A 160 8.56 -15.98 -5.16
N HIS A 161 9.76 -15.41 -5.33
CA HIS A 161 11.00 -15.92 -4.73
C HIS A 161 11.03 -15.68 -3.21
N ASN A 162 10.29 -14.69 -2.69
CA ASN A 162 10.17 -14.45 -1.26
C ASN A 162 8.69 -14.46 -0.83
N TRP A 163 8.38 -15.23 0.22
CA TRP A 163 7.03 -15.38 0.77
C TRP A 163 6.44 -14.04 1.25
N SER A 164 7.27 -13.08 1.64
CA SER A 164 6.90 -11.69 1.96
C SER A 164 6.15 -10.98 0.82
N GLU A 165 6.47 -11.29 -0.43
CA GLU A 165 5.82 -10.72 -1.62
C GLU A 165 4.39 -11.24 -1.77
N ARG A 166 4.05 -12.39 -1.18
CA ARG A 166 2.69 -12.99 -1.22
C ARG A 166 1.75 -12.33 -0.22
N PHE A 167 2.31 -11.94 0.93
CA PHE A 167 1.60 -11.22 1.99
C PHE A 167 1.68 -9.71 1.86
N SER A 168 2.43 -9.21 0.88
CA SER A 168 2.52 -7.79 0.57
C SER A 168 1.15 -7.12 0.46
N SER A 169 0.11 -7.79 -0.07
CA SER A 169 -1.26 -7.26 -0.07
C SER A 169 -1.88 -7.03 1.31
N TYR A 170 -1.45 -7.78 2.33
CA TYR A 170 -1.83 -7.58 3.73
C TYR A 170 -0.91 -6.57 4.43
N LEU A 171 0.35 -6.47 4.02
CA LEU A 171 1.25 -5.41 4.47
C LEU A 171 0.79 -4.02 4.03
N LEU A 172 0.16 -3.93 2.86
CA LEU A 172 -0.42 -2.70 2.34
C LEU A 172 -1.67 -2.24 3.12
N ILE A 173 -2.28 -3.09 3.95
CA ILE A 173 -3.40 -2.69 4.84
C ILE A 173 -2.97 -1.56 5.74
N SER A 174 -1.83 -1.78 6.36
CA SER A 174 -1.12 -0.86 7.19
C SER A 174 -0.83 0.49 6.52
N GLU A 175 -0.62 0.51 5.20
CA GLU A 175 -0.37 1.72 4.42
C GLU A 175 -1.66 2.43 4.00
N TYR A 176 -2.75 1.71 3.71
CA TYR A 176 -4.02 2.36 3.35
C TYR A 176 -4.93 2.72 4.53
N THR A 177 -4.73 2.13 5.71
CA THR A 177 -5.50 2.47 6.93
C THR A 177 -4.86 3.61 7.73
N ASP A 178 -3.63 3.99 7.41
CA ASP A 178 -2.92 5.07 8.11
C ASP A 178 -3.43 6.43 7.61
N PHE A 179 -4.14 7.16 8.46
CA PHE A 179 -4.69 8.48 8.13
C PHE A 179 -3.61 9.56 7.95
N ASN A 180 -2.38 9.32 8.40
CA ASN A 180 -1.26 10.21 8.10
C ASN A 180 -0.82 10.14 6.64
N ASN A 181 -1.19 9.06 5.92
CA ASN A 181 -0.89 8.93 4.50
C ASN A 181 -1.91 9.72 3.66
N SER A 182 -1.43 10.31 2.57
CA SER A 182 -2.28 11.04 1.64
C SER A 182 -3.38 10.13 1.07
N PRO A 183 -4.55 10.67 0.69
CA PRO A 183 -5.62 9.85 0.10
C PRO A 183 -5.14 9.06 -1.12
N GLU A 184 -4.24 9.61 -1.94
CA GLU A 184 -3.68 8.92 -3.12
C GLU A 184 -2.71 7.81 -2.75
N GLN A 185 -1.91 8.00 -1.70
CA GLN A 185 -1.05 6.95 -1.12
C GLN A 185 -1.89 5.78 -0.63
N ARG A 186 -2.94 6.08 0.14
CA ARG A 186 -3.88 5.07 0.62
C ARG A 186 -4.55 4.35 -0.55
N GLN A 187 -5.01 5.10 -1.56
CA GLN A 187 -5.61 4.53 -2.76
C GLN A 187 -4.64 3.66 -3.56
N TYR A 188 -3.35 4.04 -3.60
CA TYR A 188 -2.29 3.23 -4.20
C TYR A 188 -2.10 1.91 -3.48
N ALA A 189 -1.97 1.96 -2.16
CA ALA A 189 -1.88 0.76 -1.35
C ALA A 189 -3.11 -0.14 -1.50
N VAL A 190 -4.34 0.41 -1.52
CA VAL A 190 -5.58 -0.37 -1.78
C VAL A 190 -5.54 -1.04 -3.15
N THR A 191 -5.22 -0.27 -4.19
CA THR A 191 -5.24 -0.72 -5.57
C THR A 191 -4.22 -1.81 -5.82
N LEU A 192 -3.00 -1.60 -5.33
CA LEU A 192 -1.91 -2.55 -5.39
C LEU A 192 -2.27 -3.84 -4.63
N ALA A 193 -2.83 -3.72 -3.42
CA ALA A 193 -3.28 -4.86 -2.63
C ALA A 193 -4.35 -5.70 -3.35
N ARG A 194 -5.34 -5.05 -3.98
CA ARG A 194 -6.37 -5.75 -4.77
C ARG A 194 -5.77 -6.49 -5.97
N LYS A 195 -4.83 -5.86 -6.68
CA LYS A 195 -4.20 -6.46 -7.87
C LYS A 195 -3.36 -7.68 -7.50
N ILE A 196 -2.54 -7.57 -6.46
CA ILE A 196 -1.75 -8.70 -5.93
C ILE A 196 -2.67 -9.85 -5.51
N LYS A 197 -3.77 -9.57 -4.78
CA LYS A 197 -4.76 -10.59 -4.39
C LYS A 197 -5.42 -11.25 -5.60
N LYS A 198 -5.80 -10.49 -6.62
CA LYS A 198 -6.47 -11.02 -7.82
C LYS A 198 -5.52 -11.92 -8.62
N GLN A 199 -4.27 -11.48 -8.82
CA GLN A 199 -3.25 -12.24 -9.54
C GLN A 199 -2.93 -13.54 -8.81
N PHE A 200 -2.70 -13.49 -7.49
CA PHE A 200 -2.45 -14.67 -6.68
C PHE A 200 -3.62 -15.67 -6.75
N LYS A 201 -4.87 -15.22 -6.64
CA LYS A 201 -6.06 -16.08 -6.79
C LYS A 201 -6.12 -16.75 -8.15
N PHE A 202 -5.81 -16.01 -9.21
CA PHE A 202 -5.79 -16.54 -10.57
C PHE A 202 -4.70 -17.60 -10.76
N ASP A 203 -3.48 -17.31 -10.33
CA ASP A 203 -2.34 -18.23 -10.42
C ASP A 203 -2.60 -19.50 -9.60
N LEU A 204 -3.16 -19.37 -8.39
CA LEU A 204 -3.52 -20.51 -7.55
C LEU A 204 -4.64 -21.36 -8.17
N ALA A 205 -5.68 -20.75 -8.74
CA ALA A 205 -6.76 -21.47 -9.40
C ALA A 205 -6.25 -22.26 -10.61
N LEU A 206 -5.41 -21.64 -11.44
CA LEU A 206 -4.83 -22.29 -12.60
C LEU A 206 -3.87 -23.41 -12.23
N TYR A 207 -3.07 -23.22 -11.18
CA TYR A 207 -2.17 -24.23 -10.65
C TYR A 207 -2.94 -25.42 -10.07
N THR A 208 -3.92 -25.18 -9.21
CA THR A 208 -4.73 -26.25 -8.57
C THR A 208 -5.59 -27.03 -9.57
N ALA A 209 -6.08 -26.39 -10.64
CA ALA A 209 -6.77 -27.10 -11.73
C ALA A 209 -5.84 -28.07 -12.48
N ARG A 210 -4.56 -27.71 -12.64
CA ARG A 210 -3.57 -28.52 -13.36
C ARG A 210 -3.01 -29.68 -12.55
N ILE A 211 -2.88 -29.52 -11.23
CA ILE A 211 -2.49 -30.62 -10.33
C ILE A 211 -3.47 -31.81 -10.47
N GLU A 212 -4.75 -31.52 -10.73
CA GLU A 212 -5.78 -32.54 -10.87
C GLU A 212 -5.79 -33.22 -12.25
N SER A 213 -5.32 -32.53 -13.30
CA SER A 213 -5.17 -33.10 -14.64
C SER A 213 -3.84 -33.87 -14.74
N LYS A 214 -3.84 -35.17 -14.43
CA LYS A 214 -2.69 -36.09 -14.55
C LYS A 214 -2.26 -36.36 -16.02
N THR A 215 -2.18 -35.35 -16.88
CA THR A 215 -1.71 -35.50 -18.26
C THR A 215 -0.34 -34.87 -18.39
N GLY A 216 0.68 -35.73 -18.51
CA GLY A 216 2.09 -35.36 -18.54
C GLY A 216 2.44 -34.42 -19.69
N SER A 217 2.87 -33.22 -19.35
CA SER A 217 4.06 -32.59 -19.91
C SER A 217 4.48 -31.46 -18.98
N ALA A 218 5.62 -31.64 -18.33
CA ALA A 218 6.17 -30.71 -17.37
C ALA A 218 6.70 -29.46 -18.09
N SER A 219 5.87 -28.42 -18.18
CA SER A 219 6.33 -27.03 -18.24
C SER A 219 5.74 -26.24 -17.07
N GLN A 220 6.23 -26.61 -15.88
CA GLN A 220 6.87 -25.70 -14.90
C GLN A 220 6.18 -24.36 -14.57
N ARG A 221 4.85 -24.30 -14.42
CA ARG A 221 4.31 -23.21 -13.58
C ARG A 221 4.61 -23.55 -12.13
N GLN A 222 5.44 -22.71 -11.50
CA GLN A 222 5.82 -22.85 -10.11
C GLN A 222 4.57 -22.77 -9.23
N ASN A 223 4.52 -23.62 -8.20
CA ASN A 223 3.52 -23.53 -7.16
C ASN A 223 3.54 -22.10 -6.59
N PRO A 224 2.44 -21.32 -6.68
CA PRO A 224 2.41 -19.96 -6.15
C PRO A 224 2.45 -19.94 -4.62
N THR A 225 2.38 -21.09 -3.97
CA THR A 225 2.45 -21.29 -2.51
C THR A 225 3.76 -21.99 -2.10
N THR A 226 4.10 -21.95 -0.81
CA THR A 226 5.20 -22.75 -0.22
C THR A 226 4.68 -24.12 0.23
N LEU A 227 3.36 -24.32 0.20
CA LEU A 227 2.74 -25.55 0.62
C LEU A 227 2.93 -26.61 -0.46
N GLY A 228 3.39 -27.80 -0.07
CA GLY A 228 3.48 -28.93 -0.97
C GLY A 228 2.12 -29.29 -1.59
N ASP A 229 2.15 -29.84 -2.79
CA ASP A 229 0.94 -30.13 -3.58
C ASP A 229 -0.08 -30.98 -2.82
N GLY A 230 0.39 -31.93 -2.00
CA GLY A 230 -0.46 -32.74 -1.13
C GLY A 230 -1.23 -31.92 -0.09
N VAL A 231 -0.61 -30.89 0.49
CA VAL A 231 -1.25 -29.98 1.45
C VAL A 231 -2.29 -29.12 0.73
N LEU A 232 -2.01 -28.62 -0.47
CA LEU A 232 -2.98 -27.86 -1.25
C LEU A 232 -4.22 -28.68 -1.63
N ILE A 233 -4.02 -29.94 -2.05
CA ILE A 233 -5.12 -30.87 -2.34
C ILE A 233 -5.93 -31.14 -1.07
N LEU A 234 -5.27 -31.30 0.08
CA LEU A 234 -5.95 -31.52 1.36
C LEU A 234 -6.77 -30.29 1.77
N ILE A 235 -6.18 -29.08 1.70
CA ILE A 235 -6.88 -27.81 1.96
C ILE A 235 -8.09 -27.69 1.05
N LYS A 236 -7.94 -27.96 -0.25
CA LYS A 236 -9.05 -27.94 -1.22
C LYS A 236 -10.13 -28.95 -0.84
N LYS A 237 -9.77 -30.18 -0.46
CA LYS A 237 -10.73 -31.21 -0.01
C LYS A 237 -11.45 -30.78 1.28
N ILE A 238 -10.76 -30.18 2.23
CA ILE A 238 -11.36 -29.68 3.48
C ILE A 238 -12.31 -28.52 3.17
N LEU A 239 -11.90 -27.56 2.35
CA LEU A 239 -12.72 -26.43 1.92
C LEU A 239 -13.94 -26.88 1.11
N ASN A 240 -13.82 -27.92 0.29
CA ASN A 240 -14.95 -28.47 -0.46
C ASN A 240 -15.88 -29.33 0.41
N LYS A 241 -15.35 -30.01 1.43
CA LYS A 241 -16.15 -30.78 2.40
C LYS A 241 -16.91 -29.90 3.39
N ARG A 242 -16.30 -28.78 3.83
CA ARG A 242 -16.93 -27.79 4.72
C ARG A 242 -17.69 -26.72 3.93
N GLY A 243 -17.40 -26.52 2.65
CA GLY A 243 -17.99 -25.43 1.86
C GLY A 243 -17.43 -24.05 2.23
N ASN A 244 -17.36 -23.14 1.25
CA ASN A 244 -16.94 -21.74 1.48
C ASN A 244 -17.90 -20.97 2.42
N GLU A 245 -19.13 -21.46 2.56
CA GLU A 245 -20.14 -20.87 3.43
C GLU A 245 -19.88 -21.15 4.92
N ASP A 246 -19.16 -22.22 5.27
CA ASP A 246 -18.87 -22.55 6.68
C ASP A 246 -17.88 -21.57 7.32
N LEU A 247 -16.79 -21.21 6.64
CA LEU A 247 -15.85 -20.22 7.18
C LEU A 247 -16.47 -18.82 7.22
N ARG A 248 -17.26 -18.46 6.20
CA ARG A 248 -17.97 -17.17 6.16
C ARG A 248 -19.05 -17.11 7.25
N SER A 249 -19.80 -18.18 7.46
CA SER A 249 -20.82 -18.26 8.51
C SER A 249 -20.20 -18.30 9.90
N LEU A 250 -19.06 -18.97 10.08
CA LEU A 250 -18.28 -18.97 11.32
C LEU A 250 -17.74 -17.56 11.64
N ALA A 251 -17.21 -16.83 10.66
CA ALA A 251 -16.81 -15.44 10.83
C ALA A 251 -17.98 -14.50 11.15
N LYS A 252 -19.14 -14.68 10.47
CA LYS A 252 -20.36 -13.92 10.78
C LYS A 252 -20.88 -14.20 12.19
N ARG A 253 -20.91 -15.47 12.61
CA ARG A 253 -21.29 -15.88 13.96
C ARG A 253 -20.37 -15.28 15.01
N PHE A 254 -19.05 -15.37 14.79
CA PHE A 254 -18.08 -14.74 15.67
C PHE A 254 -18.32 -13.23 15.78
N ARG A 255 -18.53 -12.54 14.66
CA ARG A 255 -18.79 -11.09 14.66
C ARG A 255 -20.04 -10.73 15.48
N ALA A 256 -21.12 -11.49 15.33
CA ALA A 256 -22.35 -11.29 16.11
C ALA A 256 -22.17 -11.58 17.61
N GLN A 257 -21.20 -12.43 17.99
CA GLN A 257 -20.92 -12.79 19.38
C GLN A 257 -20.05 -11.78 20.12
N VAL A 258 -19.48 -10.78 19.44
CA VAL A 258 -18.49 -9.85 20.01
C VAL A 258 -18.93 -8.39 19.98
N ASP A 259 -20.21 -8.10 19.68
CA ASP A 259 -20.70 -6.72 19.67
C ASP A 259 -20.92 -6.17 21.10
N ASP A 260 -21.25 -7.02 22.08
CA ASP A 260 -21.54 -6.60 23.48
C ASP A 260 -20.53 -7.12 24.51
N VAL A 261 -19.27 -7.31 24.10
CA VAL A 261 -18.21 -7.79 24.99
C VAL A 261 -17.21 -6.67 25.32
N THR A 262 -16.52 -6.81 26.44
CA THR A 262 -15.39 -5.95 26.76
C THR A 262 -14.20 -6.25 25.84
N PHE A 263 -13.30 -5.28 25.70
CA PHE A 263 -12.11 -5.48 24.87
C PHE A 263 -11.22 -6.63 25.40
N ALA A 264 -11.16 -6.83 26.72
CA ALA A 264 -10.46 -7.98 27.31
C ALA A 264 -11.06 -9.32 26.86
N GLU A 265 -12.39 -9.47 26.97
CA GLU A 265 -13.11 -10.68 26.55
C GLU A 265 -12.99 -10.91 25.05
N PHE A 266 -13.05 -9.84 24.25
CA PHE A 266 -12.82 -9.93 22.81
C PHE A 266 -11.45 -10.53 22.49
N LYS A 267 -10.39 -10.09 23.19
CA LYS A 267 -9.04 -10.60 22.95
C LYS A 267 -8.93 -12.10 23.21
N ASP A 268 -9.54 -12.59 24.29
CA ASP A 268 -9.58 -14.02 24.59
C ASP A 268 -10.42 -14.79 23.56
N ARG A 269 -11.63 -14.32 23.25
CA ARG A 269 -12.52 -14.95 22.25
C ARG A 269 -11.89 -14.99 20.85
N LEU A 270 -11.11 -13.97 20.48
CA LEU A 270 -10.41 -13.94 19.19
C LEU A 270 -9.30 -14.98 19.14
N LEU A 271 -8.55 -15.18 20.23
CA LEU A 271 -7.53 -16.23 20.30
C LEU A 271 -8.16 -17.62 20.23
N ASP A 272 -9.27 -17.84 20.95
CA ASP A 272 -10.02 -19.09 20.90
C ASP A 272 -10.61 -19.36 19.50
N TYR A 273 -11.15 -18.32 18.85
CA TYR A 273 -11.63 -18.39 17.47
C TYR A 273 -10.54 -18.80 16.47
N LEU A 274 -9.30 -18.38 16.72
CA LEU A 274 -8.13 -18.77 15.92
C LEU A 274 -7.59 -20.16 16.28
N GLY A 275 -8.21 -20.86 17.24
CA GLY A 275 -7.77 -22.17 17.72
C GLY A 275 -6.52 -22.10 18.61
N ILE A 276 -6.22 -20.93 19.17
CA ILE A 276 -5.05 -20.70 20.03
C ILE A 276 -5.51 -20.79 21.48
N SER A 277 -5.62 -22.02 21.98
CA SER A 277 -6.10 -22.25 23.35
C SER A 277 -5.03 -21.89 24.40
N ARG A 278 -5.51 -21.40 25.55
CA ARG A 278 -4.72 -20.93 26.69
C ARG A 278 -3.75 -21.98 27.26
N ASN A 279 -4.08 -23.26 27.11
CA ASN A 279 -3.40 -24.39 27.75
C ASN A 279 -2.92 -25.47 26.77
N ASP A 280 -2.91 -25.18 25.47
CA ASP A 280 -2.47 -26.19 24.50
C ASP A 280 -0.94 -26.26 24.47
N PHE A 281 -0.38 -27.35 25.00
CA PHE A 281 1.04 -27.69 24.83
C PHE A 281 1.43 -27.86 23.36
N GLU A 282 0.45 -27.93 22.45
CA GLU A 282 0.63 -27.98 21.00
C GLU A 282 0.80 -26.61 20.33
N THR A 283 0.59 -25.50 21.05
CA THR A 283 0.84 -24.17 20.46
C THR A 283 2.35 -23.94 20.32
N PRO A 284 2.89 -23.71 19.11
CA PRO A 284 4.31 -23.45 18.93
C PRO A 284 4.76 -22.27 19.79
N GLU A 285 5.89 -22.41 20.49
CA GLU A 285 6.39 -21.40 21.44
C GLU A 285 6.51 -20.01 20.80
N ILE A 286 6.86 -19.96 19.51
CA ILE A 286 6.93 -18.74 18.73
C ILE A 286 5.56 -18.06 18.60
N MET A 287 4.48 -18.81 18.39
CA MET A 287 3.13 -18.26 18.31
C MET A 287 2.66 -17.71 19.66
N ARG A 288 3.04 -18.39 20.75
CA ARG A 288 2.78 -17.95 22.14
C ARG A 288 3.47 -16.62 22.44
N LEU A 289 4.75 -16.50 22.11
CA LEU A 289 5.55 -15.30 22.37
C LEU A 289 5.21 -14.13 21.42
N THR A 290 4.96 -14.41 20.14
CA THR A 290 4.75 -13.35 19.13
C THR A 290 3.33 -12.85 19.06
N VAL A 291 2.32 -13.70 19.26
CA VAL A 291 0.91 -13.34 19.08
C VAL A 291 0.19 -13.27 20.42
N VAL A 292 0.21 -14.33 21.22
CA VAL A 292 -0.60 -14.40 22.46
C VAL A 292 -0.15 -13.35 23.47
N GLN A 293 1.14 -13.30 23.79
CA GLN A 293 1.65 -12.34 24.78
C GLN A 293 1.55 -10.88 24.31
N LYS A 294 1.93 -10.60 23.06
CA LYS A 294 1.87 -9.24 22.51
C LYS A 294 0.44 -8.73 22.38
N PHE A 295 -0.50 -9.60 21.97
CA PHE A 295 -1.89 -9.21 21.81
C PHE A 295 -2.61 -9.02 23.16
N ARG A 296 -2.31 -9.83 24.18
CA ARG A 296 -2.85 -9.60 25.53
C ARG A 296 -2.47 -8.23 26.08
N ARG A 297 -1.21 -7.82 25.89
CA ARG A 297 -0.69 -6.50 26.30
C ARG A 297 -1.13 -5.33 25.41
N PHE A 298 -1.77 -5.62 24.29
CA PHE A 298 -2.21 -4.59 23.35
C PHE A 298 -3.40 -3.81 23.94
N HIS A 299 -3.25 -2.49 24.07
CA HIS A 299 -4.27 -1.55 24.57
C HIS A 299 -4.88 -1.97 25.92
N GLU A 300 -4.06 -2.34 26.91
CA GLU A 300 -4.52 -2.73 28.25
C GLU A 300 -5.39 -1.66 28.93
N GLN A 301 -5.10 -0.38 28.68
CA GLN A 301 -5.87 0.75 29.21
C GLN A 301 -7.32 0.80 28.72
N GLN A 302 -7.65 0.09 27.64
CA GLN A 302 -8.99 0.04 27.05
C GLN A 302 -9.69 -1.30 27.29
N ASN A 303 -9.13 -2.17 28.15
CA ASN A 303 -9.65 -3.52 28.41
C ASN A 303 -11.12 -3.53 28.87
N ASP A 304 -11.48 -2.55 29.70
CA ASP A 304 -12.82 -2.44 30.28
C ASP A 304 -13.81 -1.71 29.37
N GLN A 305 -13.35 -1.18 28.22
CA GLN A 305 -14.22 -0.54 27.25
C GLN A 305 -14.98 -1.59 26.44
N PHE A 306 -16.24 -1.29 26.15
CA PHE A 306 -17.04 -2.09 25.24
C PHE A 306 -16.48 -2.04 23.82
N MET A 307 -16.65 -3.16 23.11
CA MET A 307 -16.21 -3.30 21.74
C MET A 307 -16.88 -2.28 20.82
N THR A 308 -16.06 -1.55 20.07
CA THR A 308 -16.51 -0.71 18.97
C THR A 308 -16.02 -1.29 17.65
N VAL A 309 -16.68 -0.92 16.53
CA VAL A 309 -16.24 -1.32 15.18
C VAL A 309 -14.79 -0.92 14.92
N ASN A 310 -14.36 0.23 15.46
CA ASN A 310 -12.98 0.70 15.31
C ASN A 310 -11.99 -0.19 16.09
N LEU A 311 -12.26 -0.47 17.38
CA LEU A 311 -11.42 -1.35 18.19
C LEU A 311 -11.33 -2.77 17.60
N PHE A 312 -12.44 -3.28 17.07
CA PHE A 312 -12.47 -4.55 16.33
C PHE A 312 -11.48 -4.56 15.17
N ASN A 313 -11.55 -3.55 14.29
CA ASN A 313 -10.67 -3.46 13.13
C ASN A 313 -9.21 -3.28 13.53
N ILE A 314 -8.94 -2.43 14.53
CA ILE A 314 -7.59 -2.19 15.05
C ILE A 314 -6.99 -3.49 15.60
N ALA A 315 -7.74 -4.22 16.41
CA ALA A 315 -7.28 -5.45 17.04
C ALA A 315 -7.08 -6.60 16.04
N CYS A 316 -8.03 -6.82 15.12
CA CYS A 316 -7.90 -7.81 14.06
C CYS A 316 -6.68 -7.51 13.15
N ASN A 317 -6.51 -6.26 12.73
CA ASN A 317 -5.34 -5.84 11.95
C ASN A 317 -4.04 -6.00 12.73
N ARG A 318 -4.08 -5.81 14.05
CA ARG A 318 -2.91 -5.99 14.92
C ARG A 318 -2.49 -7.45 15.03
N VAL A 319 -3.43 -8.36 15.25
CA VAL A 319 -3.15 -9.82 15.26
C VAL A 319 -2.58 -10.27 13.91
N LEU A 320 -3.17 -9.81 12.81
CA LEU A 320 -2.63 -10.05 11.46
C LEU A 320 -1.19 -9.52 11.34
N ARG A 321 -0.90 -8.33 11.85
CA ARG A 321 0.48 -7.81 11.87
C ARG A 321 1.42 -8.70 12.68
N TYR A 322 1.04 -9.19 13.86
CA TYR A 322 1.91 -10.08 14.64
C TYR A 322 2.16 -11.43 13.95
N LEU A 323 1.13 -11.97 13.29
CA LEU A 323 1.26 -13.20 12.52
C LEU A 323 2.13 -13.00 11.28
N LEU A 324 2.05 -11.84 10.62
CA LEU A 324 2.66 -11.61 9.31
C LEU A 324 4.02 -10.90 9.38
N LEU A 325 4.25 -10.10 10.41
CA LEU A 325 5.38 -9.19 10.51
C LEU A 325 6.13 -9.32 11.84
N ASN A 326 7.44 -9.15 11.77
CA ASN A 326 8.30 -8.86 12.91
C ASN A 326 8.38 -7.35 13.16
N GLU A 327 9.10 -6.96 14.21
CA GLU A 327 9.20 -5.56 14.69
C GLU A 327 9.84 -4.62 13.66
N ARG A 328 10.58 -5.16 12.69
CA ARG A 328 11.22 -4.41 11.59
C ARG A 328 10.39 -4.41 10.30
N ARG A 329 9.12 -4.81 10.35
CA ARG A 329 8.22 -4.97 9.18
C ARG A 329 8.74 -5.98 8.13
N HIS A 330 9.57 -6.94 8.54
CA HIS A 330 9.90 -8.14 7.75
C HIS A 330 8.99 -9.31 8.13
N PRO A 331 8.94 -10.42 7.38
CA PRO A 331 8.13 -11.59 7.76
C PRO A 331 8.40 -12.07 9.19
N SER A 332 7.33 -12.41 9.91
CA SER A 332 7.45 -12.96 11.27
C SER A 332 8.18 -14.31 11.26
N GLU A 333 8.77 -14.68 12.39
CA GLU A 333 9.49 -15.96 12.55
C GLU A 333 8.56 -17.17 12.40
N PHE A 334 7.27 -17.02 12.75
CA PHE A 334 6.24 -18.04 12.50
C PHE A 334 6.19 -18.49 11.03
N LEU A 335 6.56 -17.59 10.12
CA LEU A 335 6.48 -17.78 8.67
C LEU A 335 7.82 -18.14 8.04
N GLN A 336 8.91 -18.08 8.81
CA GLN A 336 10.25 -18.48 8.37
C GLN A 336 10.52 -19.96 8.66
N LEU A 337 9.72 -20.58 9.53
CA LEU A 337 9.83 -21.99 9.93
C LEU A 337 8.89 -22.92 9.16
N SER A 338 8.07 -22.38 8.26
CA SER A 338 7.16 -23.11 7.35
C SER A 338 7.68 -23.06 5.93
#